data_AF-A0A2S9XUH4-F1
#
_entry.id   AF-A0A2S9XUH4-F1
#
_cell.length_a   1.000
_cell.length_b   1.000
_cell.length_c   1.000
_cell.angle_alpha   90.00
_cell.angle_beta   90.00
_cell.angle_gamma   90.00
#
_symmetry.space_group_name_H-M   'P 1'
#
loop_
_entity.id
_entity.type
_entity.pdbx_description
1 polymer ?
#
loop_
_entity_poly.entity_id
_entity_poly.type
_entity_poly.pdbx_seq_one_letter_code
_entity_poly.pdbx_strand_id
1 'polypeptide(L)'
;MTALERAKRLREQLELSKDDAKHHDDAKALEQMRAVLEQLRTQLLEQLTTASLLVTKEVFDAAAMPALDKLQKSVRDNISAFDGTSQSLRKSRRITTLEKRAKKVIGTLEEALTEAWANEFASAPSPQMQLLGQIEKVPGQAELVARIRAANTQLQSFRSTVPTHEETWTRYLHVRDDLEVLLANLGAEAFPASALAFCKAAQAGGASVDMLTDEVREWLEQHELLDSLRIRFV
;
A
#
# COMPACT_ATOMS: atom_id res chain seq x y z
N MET A 1 -20.87 5.38 73.98
CA MET A 1 -19.89 5.11 72.90
C MET A 1 -18.54 5.63 73.36
N THR A 2 -17.62 4.73 73.68
CA THR A 2 -16.32 5.10 74.26
C THR A 2 -15.38 5.65 73.18
N ALA A 3 -14.35 6.42 73.55
CA ALA A 3 -13.36 6.93 72.60
C ALA A 3 -12.66 5.80 71.81
N LEU A 4 -12.52 4.61 72.43
CA LEU A 4 -11.96 3.41 71.82
C LEU A 4 -12.84 2.86 70.69
N GLU A 5 -14.16 2.84 70.86
CA GLU A 5 -15.11 2.39 69.83
C GLU A 5 -15.12 3.32 68.62
N ARG A 6 -15.00 4.64 68.85
CA ARG A 6 -14.87 5.63 67.77
C ARG A 6 -13.56 5.45 67.00
N ALA A 7 -12.45 5.18 67.69
CA ALA A 7 -11.16 4.95 67.04
C ALA A 7 -11.14 3.67 66.20
N LYS A 8 -11.77 2.58 66.66
CA LYS A 8 -11.90 1.34 65.87
C LYS A 8 -12.73 1.55 64.61
N ARG A 9 -13.88 2.23 64.74
CA ARG A 9 -14.77 2.52 63.61
C ARG A 9 -14.12 3.41 62.55
N LEU A 10 -13.37 4.43 62.97
CA LEU A 10 -12.58 5.26 62.05
C LEU A 10 -11.51 4.47 61.32
N ARG A 11 -10.82 3.54 62.00
CA ARG A 11 -9.82 2.67 61.36
C ARG A 11 -10.44 1.74 60.32
N GLU A 12 -11.58 1.12 60.62
CA GLU A 12 -12.32 0.28 59.66
C GLU A 12 -12.77 1.09 58.43
N GLN A 13 -13.30 2.30 58.63
CA GLN A 13 -13.66 3.20 57.53
C GLN A 13 -12.46 3.63 56.68
N LEU A 14 -11.29 3.82 57.30
CA LEU A 14 -10.06 4.19 56.60
C LEU A 14 -9.50 3.03 55.77
N GLU A 15 -9.58 1.80 56.25
CA GLU A 15 -9.21 0.61 55.48
C GLU A 15 -10.18 0.37 54.31
N LEU A 16 -11.50 0.48 54.54
CA LEU A 16 -12.51 0.41 53.47
C LEU A 16 -12.27 1.48 52.39
N SER A 17 -12.00 2.73 52.79
CA SER A 17 -11.72 3.81 51.84
C SER A 17 -10.42 3.60 51.05
N LYS A 18 -9.41 2.93 51.63
CA LYS A 18 -8.17 2.57 50.91
C LYS A 18 -8.43 1.47 49.89
N ASP A 19 -9.23 0.47 50.25
CA ASP A 19 -9.61 -0.60 49.34
C ASP A 19 -10.45 -0.06 48.18
N ASP A 20 -11.41 0.83 48.44
CA ASP A 20 -12.20 1.51 47.41
C ASP A 20 -11.33 2.36 46.48
N ALA A 21 -10.39 3.14 47.03
CA ALA A 21 -9.45 3.95 46.24
C ALA A 21 -8.57 3.06 45.33
N LYS A 22 -8.09 1.93 45.86
CA LYS A 22 -7.32 0.94 45.10
C LYS A 22 -8.16 0.33 43.98
N HIS A 23 -9.41 -0.07 44.26
CA HIS A 23 -10.32 -0.59 43.24
C HIS A 23 -10.62 0.43 42.14
N HIS A 24 -10.75 1.71 42.49
CA HIS A 24 -10.95 2.80 41.53
C HIS A 24 -9.74 3.01 40.62
N ASP A 25 -8.53 3.04 41.18
CA ASP A 25 -7.28 3.15 40.41
C ASP A 25 -7.10 1.94 39.48
N ASP A 26 -7.45 0.75 39.97
CA ASP A 26 -7.42 -0.49 39.19
C ASP A 26 -8.40 -0.47 38.03
N ALA A 27 -9.62 0.02 38.25
CA ALA A 27 -10.62 0.17 37.20
C ALA A 27 -10.13 1.12 36.09
N LYS A 28 -9.56 2.27 36.47
CA LYS A 28 -8.97 3.22 35.51
C LYS A 28 -7.82 2.62 34.70
N ALA A 29 -6.91 1.88 35.35
CA ALA A 29 -5.80 1.25 34.65
C ALA A 29 -6.29 0.20 33.63
N LEU A 30 -7.31 -0.59 33.99
CA LEU A 30 -7.93 -1.55 33.08
C LEU A 30 -8.65 -0.87 31.91
N GLU A 31 -9.31 0.26 32.16
CA GLU A 31 -10.00 1.03 31.12
C GLU A 31 -9.02 1.63 30.10
N GLN A 32 -7.93 2.24 30.57
CA GLN A 32 -6.86 2.75 29.70
C GLN A 32 -6.26 1.62 28.85
N MET A 33 -6.01 0.48 29.48
CA MET A 33 -5.45 -0.68 28.82
C MET A 33 -6.38 -1.27 27.77
N ARG A 34 -7.69 -1.32 28.06
CA ARG A 34 -8.71 -1.70 27.09
C ARG A 34 -8.68 -0.76 25.88
N ALA A 35 -8.64 0.55 26.10
CA ALA A 35 -8.59 1.53 25.02
C ALA A 35 -7.37 1.34 24.11
N VAL A 36 -6.18 1.09 24.69
CA VAL A 36 -4.96 0.80 23.92
C VAL A 36 -5.10 -0.48 23.08
N LEU A 37 -5.64 -1.56 23.66
CA LEU A 37 -5.84 -2.81 22.94
C LEU A 37 -6.91 -2.70 21.84
N GLU A 38 -7.99 -1.96 22.09
CA GLU A 38 -9.02 -1.67 21.08
C GLU A 38 -8.42 -0.89 19.91
N GLN A 39 -7.61 0.14 20.17
CA GLN A 39 -6.93 0.90 19.12
C GLN A 39 -5.99 0.01 18.29
N LEU A 40 -5.15 -0.80 18.94
CA LEU A 40 -4.25 -1.72 18.23
C LEU A 40 -4.99 -2.76 17.40
N ARG A 41 -6.11 -3.27 17.92
CA ARG A 41 -6.96 -4.21 17.20
C ARG A 41 -7.51 -3.56 15.94
N THR A 42 -8.02 -2.33 16.02
CA THR A 42 -8.54 -1.60 14.86
C THR A 42 -7.46 -1.41 13.79
N GLN A 43 -6.28 -0.94 14.18
CA GLN A 43 -5.15 -0.76 13.25
C GLN A 43 -4.69 -2.08 12.61
N LEU A 44 -4.57 -3.16 13.39
CA LEU A 44 -4.23 -4.48 12.86
C LEU A 44 -5.29 -5.00 11.88
N LEU A 45 -6.58 -4.84 12.19
CA LEU A 45 -7.64 -5.29 11.31
C LEU A 45 -7.66 -4.56 9.98
N GLU A 46 -7.42 -3.24 9.98
CA GLU A 46 -7.30 -2.43 8.77
C GLU A 46 -6.16 -2.93 7.87
N GLN A 47 -4.97 -3.13 8.45
CA GLN A 47 -3.81 -3.61 7.71
C GLN A 47 -3.99 -5.06 7.23
N LEU A 48 -4.58 -5.94 8.05
CA LEU A 48 -4.85 -7.32 7.67
C LEU A 48 -5.94 -7.43 6.58
N THR A 49 -6.91 -6.52 6.58
CA THR A 49 -7.93 -6.45 5.51
C THR A 49 -7.27 -6.09 4.18
N THR A 50 -6.39 -5.08 4.20
CA THR A 50 -5.58 -4.68 3.04
C THR A 50 -4.68 -5.82 2.57
N ALA A 51 -3.98 -6.48 3.50
CA ALA A 51 -3.15 -7.64 3.17
C ALA A 51 -3.96 -8.78 2.57
N SER A 52 -5.13 -9.10 3.13
CA SER A 52 -6.03 -10.14 2.62
C SER A 52 -6.48 -9.85 1.19
N LEU A 53 -6.76 -8.57 0.87
CA LEU A 53 -7.07 -8.15 -0.49
C LEU A 53 -5.89 -8.45 -1.41
N LEU A 54 -4.69 -7.96 -1.08
CA LEU A 54 -3.50 -8.14 -1.94
C LEU A 54 -3.04 -9.60 -2.06
N VAL A 55 -3.23 -10.43 -1.03
CA VAL A 55 -3.00 -11.89 -1.10
C VAL A 55 -3.96 -12.53 -2.11
N THR A 56 -5.24 -12.15 -2.07
CA THR A 56 -6.26 -12.67 -3.00
C THR A 56 -5.96 -12.27 -4.44
N LYS A 57 -5.24 -11.17 -4.65
CA LYS A 57 -4.80 -10.68 -5.97
C LYS A 57 -3.39 -11.15 -6.34
N GLU A 58 -2.78 -12.03 -5.54
CA GLU A 58 -1.43 -12.57 -5.75
C GLU A 58 -0.32 -11.49 -5.78
N VAL A 59 -0.59 -10.30 -5.24
CA VAL A 59 0.37 -9.18 -5.12
C VAL A 59 1.24 -9.30 -3.87
N PHE A 60 0.71 -9.95 -2.83
CA PHE A 60 1.35 -10.03 -1.52
C PHE A 60 1.43 -11.46 -0.99
N ASP A 61 2.59 -11.87 -0.47
CA ASP A 61 2.76 -13.15 0.20
C ASP A 61 2.83 -12.98 1.72
N ALA A 62 1.72 -13.29 2.40
CA ALA A 62 1.64 -13.24 3.85
C ALA A 62 2.51 -14.31 4.54
N ALA A 63 2.82 -15.44 3.87
CA ALA A 63 3.66 -16.49 4.45
C ALA A 63 5.11 -16.03 4.63
N ALA A 64 5.54 -15.00 3.88
CA ALA A 64 6.84 -14.37 4.04
C ALA A 64 6.97 -13.49 5.31
N MET A 65 5.94 -13.41 6.17
CA MET A 65 5.93 -12.58 7.37
C MET A 65 5.95 -13.35 8.71
N PRO A 66 7.12 -13.84 9.18
CA PRO A 66 7.26 -14.47 10.50
C PRO A 66 6.83 -13.60 11.69
N ALA A 67 6.70 -12.28 11.50
CA ALA A 67 6.24 -11.36 12.53
C ALA A 67 4.76 -11.58 12.90
N LEU A 68 3.91 -11.96 11.94
CA LEU A 68 2.50 -12.26 12.15
C LEU A 68 2.32 -13.50 13.03
N ASP A 69 3.05 -14.57 12.75
CA ASP A 69 3.04 -15.80 13.57
C ASP A 69 3.47 -15.53 15.01
N LYS A 70 4.53 -14.74 15.18
CA LYS A 70 5.04 -14.33 16.50
C LYS A 70 3.99 -13.53 17.27
N LEU A 71 3.25 -12.64 16.61
CA LEU A 71 2.17 -11.88 17.22
C LEU A 71 1.00 -12.79 17.60
N GLN A 72 0.56 -13.66 16.69
CA GLN A 72 -0.53 -14.60 16.95
C GLN A 72 -0.22 -15.51 18.13
N LYS A 73 1.01 -16.05 18.20
CA LYS A 73 1.49 -16.82 19.35
C LYS A 73 1.46 -15.97 20.62
N SER A 74 1.97 -14.74 20.57
CA SER A 74 1.95 -13.82 21.70
C SER A 74 0.53 -13.54 22.21
N VAL A 75 -0.44 -13.34 21.32
CA VAL A 75 -1.85 -13.14 21.68
C VAL A 75 -2.40 -14.39 22.36
N ARG A 76 -2.16 -15.56 21.78
CA ARG A 76 -2.61 -16.85 22.34
C ARG A 76 -2.03 -17.11 23.73
N ASP A 77 -0.73 -16.86 23.92
CA ASP A 77 -0.05 -17.01 25.21
C ASP A 77 -0.59 -16.03 26.28
N ASN A 78 -1.01 -14.84 25.87
CA ASN A 78 -1.64 -13.87 26.78
C ASN A 78 -3.06 -14.27 27.16
N ILE A 79 -3.86 -14.78 26.20
CA ILE A 79 -5.22 -15.26 26.44
C ILE A 79 -5.18 -16.49 27.37
N SER A 80 -4.30 -17.47 27.12
CA SER A 80 -4.21 -18.68 27.94
C SER A 80 -3.74 -18.43 29.36
N ALA A 81 -2.92 -17.39 29.55
CA ALA A 81 -2.42 -17.01 30.86
C ALA A 81 -3.31 -16.00 31.59
N PHE A 82 -4.47 -15.65 31.02
CA PHE A 82 -5.51 -14.86 31.67
C PHE A 82 -6.44 -15.78 32.46
N ASP A 83 -6.45 -15.61 33.78
CA ASP A 83 -7.21 -16.42 34.74
C ASP A 83 -8.55 -15.78 35.14
N GLY A 84 -9.00 -14.73 34.45
CA GLY A 84 -10.22 -14.00 34.79
C GLY A 84 -10.04 -12.93 35.88
N THR A 85 -8.85 -12.81 36.49
CA THR A 85 -8.60 -11.84 37.57
C THR A 85 -7.88 -10.58 37.08
N SER A 86 -8.15 -9.44 37.71
CA SER A 86 -7.43 -8.18 37.42
C SER A 86 -5.94 -8.26 37.76
N GLN A 87 -5.52 -9.17 38.65
CA GLN A 87 -4.11 -9.36 39.01
C GLN A 87 -3.29 -10.02 37.89
N SER A 88 -3.89 -10.91 37.09
CA SER A 88 -3.19 -11.53 35.96
C SER A 88 -2.95 -10.54 34.81
N LEU A 89 -3.87 -9.58 34.62
CA LEU A 89 -3.74 -8.44 33.70
C LEU A 89 -2.75 -7.37 34.19
N ARG A 90 -2.63 -7.20 35.52
CA ARG A 90 -1.67 -6.26 36.14
C ARG A 90 -0.21 -6.59 35.94
N LYS A 91 0.14 -7.73 35.34
CA LYS A 91 1.51 -7.96 34.84
C LYS A 91 1.75 -7.04 33.64
N SER A 92 1.91 -5.74 33.91
CA SER A 92 2.10 -4.64 32.95
C SER A 92 3.11 -4.96 31.86
N ARG A 93 4.13 -5.76 32.21
CA ARG A 93 5.16 -6.25 31.27
C ARG A 93 4.60 -7.06 30.10
N ARG A 94 3.56 -7.87 30.31
CA ARG A 94 2.97 -8.70 29.25
C ARG A 94 2.23 -7.88 28.21
N ILE A 95 1.43 -6.93 28.68
CA ILE A 95 0.60 -6.08 27.81
C ILE A 95 1.46 -5.04 27.10
N THR A 96 2.42 -4.43 27.78
CA THR A 96 3.42 -3.57 27.12
C THR A 96 4.26 -4.33 26.09
N THR A 97 4.57 -5.62 26.32
CA THR A 97 5.24 -6.46 25.33
C THR A 97 4.35 -6.75 24.13
N LEU A 98 3.06 -7.05 24.37
CA LEU A 98 2.08 -7.27 23.31
C LEU A 98 1.89 -5.99 22.48
N GLU A 99 1.75 -4.84 23.13
CA GLU A 99 1.63 -3.54 22.48
C GLU A 99 2.83 -3.24 21.58
N LYS A 100 4.06 -3.42 22.08
CA LYS A 100 5.28 -3.24 21.28
C LYS A 100 5.35 -4.19 20.09
N ARG A 101 4.94 -5.45 20.27
CA ARG A 101 4.90 -6.44 19.18
C ARG A 101 3.85 -6.09 18.14
N ALA A 102 2.66 -5.70 18.57
CA ALA A 102 1.58 -5.27 17.68
C ALA A 102 2.00 -4.04 16.86
N LYS A 103 2.54 -3.00 17.50
CA LYS A 103 3.06 -1.81 16.80
C LYS A 103 4.15 -2.14 15.80
N LYS A 104 5.08 -3.03 16.17
CA LYS A 104 6.13 -3.50 15.25
C LYS A 104 5.53 -4.21 14.04
N VAL A 105 4.56 -5.10 14.25
CA VAL A 105 3.91 -5.84 13.17
C VAL A 105 3.11 -4.92 12.27
N ILE A 106 2.40 -3.94 12.83
CA ILE A 106 1.70 -2.91 12.04
C ILE A 106 2.68 -2.19 11.11
N GLY A 107 3.79 -1.67 11.64
CA GLY A 107 4.79 -0.98 10.82
C GLY A 107 5.43 -1.86 9.76
N THR A 108 5.82 -3.09 10.11
CA THR A 108 6.38 -4.05 9.14
C THR A 108 5.37 -4.46 8.07
N LEU A 109 4.08 -4.55 8.41
CA LEU A 109 3.02 -4.86 7.46
C LEU A 109 2.78 -3.69 6.51
N GLU A 110 2.72 -2.46 7.02
CA GLU A 110 2.58 -1.25 6.21
C GLU A 110 3.74 -1.10 5.21
N GLU A 111 4.99 -1.30 5.64
CA GLU A 111 6.16 -1.29 4.77
C GLU A 111 6.06 -2.37 3.67
N ALA A 112 5.74 -3.60 4.04
CA ALA A 112 5.67 -4.72 3.10
C ALA A 112 4.51 -4.58 2.10
N LEU A 113 3.36 -4.05 2.52
CA LEU A 113 2.23 -3.77 1.63
C LEU A 113 2.56 -2.64 0.65
N THR A 114 3.25 -1.60 1.12
CA THR A 114 3.69 -0.48 0.27
C THR A 114 4.71 -0.95 -0.77
N GLU A 115 5.66 -1.81 -0.37
CA GLU A 115 6.66 -2.38 -1.28
C GLU A 115 6.01 -3.31 -2.33
N ALA A 116 5.12 -4.21 -1.90
CA ALA A 116 4.37 -5.08 -2.81
C ALA A 116 3.55 -4.28 -3.82
N TRP A 117 2.87 -3.22 -3.36
CA TRP A 117 2.13 -2.32 -4.24
C TRP A 117 3.04 -1.57 -5.22
N ALA A 118 4.20 -1.09 -4.77
CA ALA A 118 5.16 -0.42 -5.65
C ALA A 118 5.67 -1.37 -6.75
N ASN A 119 5.89 -2.64 -6.43
CA ASN A 119 6.30 -3.66 -7.39
C ASN A 119 5.20 -3.99 -8.40
N GLU A 120 3.95 -4.17 -7.95
CA GLU A 120 2.80 -4.35 -8.84
C GLU A 120 2.63 -3.13 -9.76
N PHE A 121 2.68 -1.92 -9.21
CA PHE A 121 2.54 -0.69 -9.98
C PHE A 121 3.68 -0.49 -10.99
N ALA A 122 4.90 -0.97 -10.70
CA ALA A 122 6.02 -0.91 -11.64
C ALA A 122 5.80 -1.76 -12.90
N SER A 123 4.93 -2.77 -12.84
CA SER A 123 4.52 -3.57 -14.01
C SER A 123 3.47 -2.88 -14.88
N ALA A 124 2.84 -1.82 -14.37
CA ALA A 124 1.77 -1.11 -15.08
C ALA A 124 2.29 -0.40 -16.35
N PRO A 125 1.46 -0.28 -17.41
CA PRO A 125 1.85 0.37 -18.64
C PRO A 125 2.26 1.82 -18.40
N SER A 126 3.45 2.18 -18.88
CA SER A 126 4.00 3.53 -18.77
C SER A 126 4.21 4.13 -20.17
N PRO A 127 3.35 5.07 -20.60
CA PRO A 127 3.51 5.71 -21.90
C PRO A 127 4.76 6.60 -21.92
N GLN A 128 5.49 6.56 -23.05
CA GLN A 128 6.62 7.45 -23.30
C GLN A 128 6.11 8.84 -23.68
N MET A 129 6.10 9.79 -22.73
CA MET A 129 5.52 11.13 -22.90
C MET A 129 6.11 11.90 -24.10
N GLN A 130 7.40 11.72 -24.38
CA GLN A 130 8.07 12.37 -25.52
C GLN A 130 7.55 11.83 -26.85
N LEU A 131 7.38 10.51 -26.98
CA LEU A 131 6.82 9.87 -28.17
C LEU A 131 5.37 10.32 -28.39
N LEU A 132 4.57 10.41 -27.33
CA LEU A 132 3.19 10.92 -27.42
C LEU A 132 3.14 12.35 -27.97
N GLY A 133 4.09 13.22 -27.60
CA GLY A 133 4.15 14.58 -28.14
C GLY A 133 4.50 14.64 -29.63
N GLN A 134 5.21 13.64 -30.15
CA GLN A 134 5.44 13.50 -31.58
C GLN A 134 4.19 12.96 -32.29
N ILE A 135 3.54 11.95 -31.71
CA ILE A 135 2.33 11.32 -32.25
C ILE A 135 1.16 12.30 -32.29
N GLU A 136 1.05 13.21 -31.33
CA GLU A 136 0.03 14.25 -31.29
C GLU A 136 0.05 15.17 -32.53
N LYS A 137 1.20 15.30 -33.20
CA LYS A 137 1.33 16.09 -34.43
C LYS A 137 0.74 15.39 -35.66
N VAL A 138 0.52 14.07 -35.59
CA VAL A 138 -0.07 13.29 -36.67
C VAL A 138 -1.56 13.62 -36.78
N PRO A 139 -2.07 14.00 -37.97
CA PRO A 139 -3.49 14.29 -38.15
C PRO A 139 -4.39 13.13 -37.69
N GLY A 140 -5.41 13.43 -36.89
CA GLY A 140 -6.35 12.43 -36.36
C GLY A 140 -5.90 11.72 -35.07
N GLN A 141 -4.67 11.92 -34.60
CA GLN A 141 -4.15 11.24 -33.40
C GLN A 141 -4.25 12.06 -32.10
N ALA A 142 -4.54 13.36 -32.20
CA ALA A 142 -4.57 14.26 -31.04
C ALA A 142 -5.57 13.81 -29.96
N GLU A 143 -6.75 13.31 -30.34
CA GLU A 143 -7.76 12.81 -29.40
C GLU A 143 -7.28 11.55 -28.67
N LEU A 144 -6.66 10.61 -29.39
CA LEU A 144 -6.12 9.38 -28.79
C LEU A 144 -5.00 9.70 -27.79
N VAL A 145 -4.08 10.60 -28.15
CA VAL A 145 -3.00 11.04 -27.24
C VAL A 145 -3.55 11.73 -26.00
N ALA A 146 -4.58 12.56 -26.13
CA ALA A 146 -5.23 13.21 -25.00
C ALA A 146 -5.85 12.18 -24.03
N ARG A 147 -6.51 11.15 -24.56
CA ARG A 147 -7.06 10.04 -23.76
C ARG A 147 -5.97 9.25 -23.04
N ILE A 148 -4.85 8.96 -23.71
CA ILE A 148 -3.69 8.27 -23.09
C ILE A 148 -3.12 9.11 -21.94
N ARG A 149 -2.95 10.43 -22.12
CA ARG A 149 -2.46 11.32 -21.06
C ARG A 149 -3.41 11.35 -19.86
N ALA A 150 -4.72 11.41 -20.11
CA ALA A 150 -5.73 11.38 -19.05
C ALA A 150 -5.68 10.06 -18.27
N ALA A 151 -5.70 8.92 -18.97
CA ALA A 151 -5.62 7.60 -18.37
C ALA A 151 -4.31 7.40 -17.57
N ASN A 152 -3.17 7.83 -18.11
CA ASN A 152 -1.89 7.79 -17.40
C ASN A 152 -1.91 8.67 -16.15
N THR A 153 -2.46 9.88 -16.22
CA THR A 153 -2.57 10.77 -15.05
C THR A 153 -3.43 10.13 -13.95
N GLN A 154 -4.55 9.51 -14.34
CA GLN A 154 -5.40 8.77 -13.42
C GLN A 154 -4.67 7.56 -12.84
N LEU A 155 -3.91 6.80 -13.65
CA LEU A 155 -3.10 5.68 -13.18
C LEU A 155 -2.06 6.13 -12.15
N GLN A 156 -1.34 7.22 -12.41
CA GLN A 156 -0.34 7.77 -11.49
C GLN A 156 -0.93 8.18 -10.14
N SER A 157 -2.22 8.52 -10.07
CA SER A 157 -2.88 8.83 -8.79
C SER A 157 -2.96 7.64 -7.82
N PHE A 158 -2.87 6.40 -8.33
CA PHE A 158 -2.85 5.19 -7.50
C PHE A 158 -1.45 4.84 -6.98
N ARG A 159 -0.39 5.45 -7.52
CA ARG A 159 1.00 5.07 -7.19
C ARG A 159 1.31 5.18 -5.70
N SER A 160 0.80 6.21 -5.03
CA SER A 160 1.06 6.47 -3.61
C SER A 160 0.01 5.87 -2.67
N THR A 161 -1.01 5.19 -3.20
CA THR A 161 -2.17 4.77 -2.42
C THR A 161 -2.38 3.27 -2.58
N VAL A 162 -2.00 2.50 -1.56
CA VAL A 162 -2.25 1.06 -1.54
C VAL A 162 -3.77 0.81 -1.53
N PRO A 163 -4.31 -0.03 -2.43
CA PRO A 163 -5.74 -0.36 -2.43
C PRO A 163 -6.15 -1.07 -1.13
N THR A 164 -7.04 -0.45 -0.35
CA THR A 164 -7.57 -1.03 0.90
C THR A 164 -8.90 -1.77 0.70
N HIS A 165 -9.57 -1.56 -0.43
CA HIS A 165 -10.88 -2.11 -0.76
C HIS A 165 -10.96 -2.55 -2.23
N GLU A 166 -11.82 -3.54 -2.52
CA GLU A 166 -12.02 -4.13 -3.85
C GLU A 166 -12.39 -3.07 -4.91
N GLU A 167 -13.15 -2.04 -4.54
CA GLU A 167 -13.53 -0.96 -5.45
C GLU A 167 -12.30 -0.19 -5.96
N THR A 168 -11.35 0.12 -5.06
CA THR A 168 -10.13 0.85 -5.44
C THR A 168 -9.23 -0.01 -6.33
N TRP A 169 -9.12 -1.30 -6.01
CA TRP A 169 -8.41 -2.28 -6.83
C TRP A 169 -9.03 -2.41 -8.23
N THR A 170 -10.36 -2.56 -8.31
CA THR A 170 -11.09 -2.67 -9.57
C THR A 170 -10.91 -1.42 -10.43
N ARG A 171 -10.96 -0.23 -9.81
CA ARG A 171 -10.74 1.04 -10.51
C ARG A 171 -9.30 1.15 -11.03
N TYR A 172 -8.31 0.69 -10.26
CA TYR A 172 -6.93 0.62 -10.73
C TYR A 172 -6.79 -0.29 -11.96
N LEU A 173 -7.32 -1.52 -11.89
CA LEU A 173 -7.27 -2.46 -13.01
C LEU A 173 -7.94 -1.90 -14.25
N HIS A 174 -9.13 -1.31 -14.11
CA HIS A 174 -9.83 -0.72 -15.25
C HIS A 174 -9.01 0.37 -15.94
N VAL A 175 -8.41 1.29 -15.17
CA VAL A 175 -7.57 2.36 -15.72
C VAL A 175 -6.29 1.80 -16.35
N ARG A 176 -5.69 0.78 -15.73
CA ARG A 176 -4.51 0.08 -16.24
C ARG A 176 -4.80 -0.57 -17.59
N ASP A 177 -5.87 -1.34 -17.67
CA ASP A 177 -6.26 -2.11 -18.85
C ASP A 177 -6.73 -1.16 -19.97
N ASP A 178 -7.48 -0.10 -19.65
CA ASP A 178 -7.86 0.94 -20.60
C ASP A 178 -6.62 1.62 -21.20
N LEU A 179 -5.61 1.93 -20.37
CA LEU A 179 -4.36 2.51 -20.84
C LEU A 179 -3.61 1.56 -21.76
N GLU A 180 -3.58 0.26 -21.44
CA GLU A 180 -2.97 -0.77 -22.29
C GLU A 180 -3.66 -0.84 -23.66
N VAL A 181 -5.00 -0.84 -23.69
CA VAL A 181 -5.79 -0.83 -24.93
C VAL A 181 -5.52 0.44 -25.75
N LEU A 182 -5.50 1.62 -25.11
CA LEU A 182 -5.21 2.88 -25.80
C LEU A 182 -3.79 2.89 -26.39
N LEU A 183 -2.81 2.36 -25.66
CA LEU A 183 -1.44 2.20 -26.14
C LEU A 183 -1.33 1.20 -27.30
N ALA A 184 -2.10 0.11 -27.28
CA ALA A 184 -2.16 -0.85 -28.37
C ALA A 184 -2.78 -0.24 -29.64
N ASN A 185 -3.87 0.54 -29.48
CA ASN A 185 -4.54 1.23 -30.59
C ASN A 185 -3.65 2.28 -31.25
N LEU A 186 -2.76 2.91 -30.48
CA LEU A 186 -1.75 3.84 -31.01
C LEU A 186 -0.87 3.18 -32.09
N GLY A 187 -0.67 1.86 -32.02
CA GLY A 187 0.17 1.09 -32.94
C GLY A 187 -0.55 0.41 -34.10
N ALA A 188 -1.88 0.42 -34.16
CA ALA A 188 -2.62 -0.38 -35.15
C ALA A 188 -3.06 0.41 -36.40
N GLU A 189 -3.40 1.69 -36.27
CA GLU A 189 -4.02 2.45 -37.37
C GLU A 189 -3.17 3.60 -37.93
N ALA A 190 -2.12 4.05 -37.23
CA ALA A 190 -1.32 5.21 -37.65
C ALA A 190 0.21 5.00 -37.64
N PHE A 191 0.68 3.87 -37.10
CA PHE A 191 2.08 3.64 -36.83
C PHE A 191 2.50 2.25 -37.34
N PRO A 192 3.29 2.15 -38.42
CA PRO A 192 3.87 0.88 -38.84
C PRO A 192 4.61 0.23 -37.67
N ALA A 193 4.42 -1.07 -37.48
CA ALA A 193 5.06 -1.80 -36.37
C ALA A 193 6.59 -1.66 -36.39
N SER A 194 7.18 -1.58 -37.58
CA SER A 194 8.60 -1.31 -37.83
C SER A 194 9.02 0.07 -37.30
N ALA A 195 8.24 1.13 -37.59
CA ALA A 195 8.52 2.47 -37.11
C ALA A 195 8.43 2.53 -35.59
N LEU A 196 7.44 1.85 -34.99
CA LEU A 196 7.24 1.84 -33.53
C LEU A 196 8.43 1.15 -32.85
N ALA A 197 8.85 0.01 -33.37
CA ALA A 197 10.01 -0.73 -32.89
C ALA A 197 11.29 0.12 -33.00
N PHE A 198 11.49 0.82 -34.11
CA PHE A 198 12.60 1.75 -34.31
C PHE A 198 12.60 2.87 -33.25
N CYS A 199 11.48 3.57 -33.07
CA CYS A 199 11.37 4.65 -32.08
C CYS A 199 11.61 4.15 -30.64
N LYS A 200 11.08 2.96 -30.30
CA LYS A 200 11.33 2.32 -28.99
C LYS A 200 12.81 2.01 -28.78
N ALA A 201 13.48 1.43 -29.77
CA ALA A 201 14.91 1.11 -29.68
C ALA A 201 15.77 2.37 -29.61
N ALA A 202 15.47 3.39 -30.42
CA ALA A 202 16.18 4.67 -30.42
C ALA A 202 16.16 5.36 -29.05
N GLN A 203 15.05 5.26 -28.31
CA GLN A 203 14.92 5.82 -26.96
C GLN A 203 15.54 4.95 -25.85
N ALA A 204 15.62 3.63 -26.05
CA ALA A 204 16.20 2.69 -25.07
C ALA A 204 17.75 2.73 -25.01
N GLY A 205 18.40 3.58 -25.80
CA GLY A 205 19.86 3.71 -25.86
C GLY A 205 20.42 3.75 -27.29
N GLY A 206 19.57 3.53 -28.30
CA GLY A 206 19.93 3.59 -29.71
C GLY A 206 19.26 2.47 -30.50
N ALA A 207 18.82 2.78 -31.73
CA ALA A 207 18.32 1.78 -32.66
C ALA A 207 19.47 1.33 -33.58
N SER A 208 19.48 0.05 -33.97
CA SER A 208 20.38 -0.38 -35.05
C SER A 208 20.01 0.37 -36.33
N VAL A 209 21.02 0.72 -37.14
CA VAL A 209 20.81 1.32 -38.48
C VAL A 209 19.95 0.40 -39.35
N ASP A 210 20.03 -0.92 -39.14
CA ASP A 210 19.21 -1.91 -39.86
C ASP A 210 17.71 -1.79 -39.56
N MET A 211 17.34 -1.14 -38.44
CA MET A 211 15.94 -0.88 -38.10
C MET A 211 15.37 0.33 -38.84
N LEU A 212 16.21 1.16 -39.46
CA LEU A 212 15.78 2.27 -40.32
C LEU A 212 15.51 1.72 -41.74
N THR A 213 14.50 0.86 -41.86
CA THR A 213 14.06 0.33 -43.15
C THR A 213 13.44 1.43 -44.00
N ASP A 214 13.24 1.18 -45.29
CA ASP A 214 12.59 2.14 -46.20
C ASP A 214 11.19 2.54 -45.69
N GLU A 215 10.43 1.57 -45.16
CA GLU A 215 9.13 1.82 -44.53
C GLU A 215 9.23 2.77 -43.33
N VAL A 216 10.22 2.57 -42.44
CA VAL A 216 10.45 3.44 -41.27
C VAL A 216 10.88 4.82 -41.71
N ARG A 217 11.78 4.91 -42.70
CA ARG A 217 12.27 6.16 -43.25
C ARG A 217 11.16 6.97 -43.90
N GLU A 218 10.38 6.37 -44.80
CA GLU A 218 9.25 7.01 -45.47
C GLU A 218 8.23 7.50 -44.45
N TRP A 219 7.93 6.69 -43.44
CA TRP A 219 7.01 7.09 -42.38
C TRP A 219 7.56 8.29 -41.56
N LEU A 220 8.85 8.27 -41.20
CA LEU A 220 9.49 9.38 -40.48
C LEU A 220 9.54 10.66 -41.33
N GLU A 221 9.76 10.55 -42.63
CA GLU A 221 9.72 11.67 -43.59
C GLU A 221 8.31 12.27 -43.72
N GLN A 222 7.29 11.42 -43.91
CA GLN A 222 5.90 11.82 -44.04
C GLN A 222 5.37 12.58 -42.82
N HIS A 223 5.95 12.33 -41.65
CA HIS A 223 5.56 12.94 -40.38
C HIS A 223 6.55 14.00 -39.86
N GLU A 224 7.50 14.44 -40.69
CA GLU A 224 8.50 15.47 -40.35
C GLU A 224 9.33 15.13 -39.09
N LEU A 225 9.57 13.83 -38.85
CA LEU A 225 10.33 13.33 -37.71
C LEU A 225 11.79 13.01 -38.04
N LEU A 226 12.13 12.93 -39.33
CA LEU A 226 13.47 12.52 -39.76
C LEU A 226 14.57 13.47 -39.26
N ASP A 227 14.29 14.78 -39.25
CA ASP A 227 15.21 15.82 -38.77
C ASP A 227 15.39 15.82 -37.23
N SER A 228 14.49 15.15 -36.51
CA SER A 228 14.56 15.05 -35.05
C SER A 228 15.53 13.95 -34.58
N LEU A 229 15.97 13.07 -35.49
CA LEU A 229 16.87 11.96 -35.21
C LEU A 229 18.34 12.38 -35.41
N ARG A 230 19.21 11.92 -34.52
CA ARG A 230 20.65 12.13 -34.64
C ARG A 230 21.39 10.81 -34.52
N ILE A 231 22.32 10.56 -35.44
CA ILE A 231 23.22 9.42 -35.38
C ILE A 231 24.39 9.77 -34.46
N ARG A 232 24.67 8.91 -33.47
CA ARG A 232 25.84 9.01 -32.60
C ARG A 232 26.61 7.71 -32.71
N PHE A 233 27.91 7.80 -32.99
CA PHE A 233 28.81 6.65 -32.91
C PHE A 233 29.04 6.29 -31.44
N VAL A 234 28.90 5.01 -31.12
CA VAL A 234 29.14 4.44 -29.79
C VAL A 234 30.50 3.77 -29.78
#